data_AF-A0A931ZHI8-F1
#
_entry.id   AF-A0A931ZHI8-F1
#
_cell.length_a   1.000
_cell.length_b   1.000
_cell.length_c   1.000
_cell.angle_alpha   90.00
_cell.angle_beta   90.00
_cell.angle_gamma   90.00
#
_symmetry.space_group_name_H-M   'P 1'
#
loop_
_entity.id
_entity.type
_entity.pdbx_description
1 polymer ?
#
loop_
_entity_poly.entity_id
_entity_poly.type
_entity_poly.pdbx_seq_one_letter_code
_entity_poly.pdbx_strand_id
1 'polypeptide(L)' 'MENTAIEILELLIKGNREPEQRALLLNQADVKLELLKVLLKMAAETRALNLKTAGILSAGLEEIGRMLGGWIRATKQSAS' A
#
# COMPACT_ATOMS: atom_id res chain seq x y z
N MET A 1 7.68 9.19 -4.43
CA MET A 1 6.97 8.81 -3.19
C MET A 1 5.54 9.32 -3.23
N GLU A 2 5.30 10.63 -3.41
CA GLU A 2 3.95 11.20 -3.49
C GLU A 2 3.06 10.53 -4.56
N ASN A 3 3.51 10.47 -5.82
CA ASN A 3 2.73 9.82 -6.89
C ASN A 3 2.37 8.36 -6.54
N THR A 4 3.30 7.61 -5.96
CA THR A 4 3.04 6.21 -5.54
C THR A 4 1.98 6.14 -4.45
N ALA A 5 1.98 7.06 -3.49
CA ALA A 5 0.95 7.14 -2.45
C ALA A 5 -0.43 7.49 -3.05
N ILE A 6 -0.47 8.44 -4.01
CA ILE A 6 -1.69 8.81 -4.72
C ILE A 6 -2.23 7.62 -5.53
N GLU A 7 -1.36 6.91 -6.25
CA GLU A 7 -1.74 5.71 -7.00
C GLU A 7 -2.36 4.63 -6.09
N ILE A 8 -1.80 4.40 -4.89
CA ILE A 8 -2.41 3.49 -3.91
C ILE A 8 -3.82 3.95 -3.56
N LEU A 9 -4.02 5.24 -3.24
CA LEU A 9 -5.33 5.78 -2.91
C LEU A 9 -6.32 5.62 -4.07
N GLU A 10 -5.90 5.90 -5.29
CA GLU A 10 -6.74 5.72 -6.48
C GLU A 10 -7.17 4.26 -6.66
N LEU A 11 -6.25 3.31 -6.50
CA LEU A 11 -6.53 1.87 -6.61
C LEU A 11 -7.52 1.42 -5.52
N LEU A 12 -7.36 1.90 -4.28
CA LEU A 12 -8.29 1.61 -3.19
C LEU A 12 -9.69 2.19 -3.45
N ILE A 13 -9.77 3.44 -3.94
CA ILE A 13 -11.04 4.08 -4.29
C ILE A 13 -11.73 3.33 -5.43
N LYS A 14 -10.99 2.95 -6.47
CA LYS A 14 -11.51 2.13 -7.58
C LYS A 14 -11.98 0.77 -7.09
N GLY A 15 -11.20 0.09 -6.25
CA GLY A 15 -11.57 -1.22 -5.70
C GLY A 15 -12.85 -1.21 -4.87
N ASN A 16 -13.20 -0.08 -4.26
CA ASN A 16 -14.48 0.11 -3.58
C ASN A 16 -15.66 0.35 -4.54
N ARG A 17 -15.40 0.91 -5.72
CA ARG A 17 -16.43 1.23 -6.74
C ARG A 17 -16.65 0.10 -7.74
N GLU A 18 -15.68 -0.79 -7.91
CA GLU A 18 -15.69 -1.88 -8.90
C GLU A 18 -15.53 -3.24 -8.20
N PRO A 19 -16.61 -3.79 -7.58
CA PRO A 19 -16.54 -5.04 -6.81
C PRO A 19 -15.97 -6.23 -7.59
N GLU A 20 -16.30 -6.34 -8.88
CA GLU A 20 -15.83 -7.41 -9.77
C GLU A 20 -14.31 -7.40 -9.98
N GLN A 21 -13.70 -6.20 -9.98
CA GLN A 21 -12.25 -6.02 -10.14
C GLN A 21 -11.54 -5.79 -8.81
N ARG A 22 -12.27 -5.81 -7.68
CA ARG A 22 -11.72 -5.46 -6.36
C ARG A 22 -10.49 -6.28 -6.00
N ALA A 23 -10.50 -7.59 -6.26
CA ALA A 23 -9.34 -8.44 -6.00
C ALA A 23 -8.11 -7.99 -6.80
N LEU A 24 -8.28 -7.71 -8.09
CA LEU A 24 -7.19 -7.23 -8.96
C LEU A 24 -6.64 -5.88 -8.48
N LEU A 25 -7.54 -4.93 -8.20
CA LEU A 25 -7.17 -3.57 -7.79
C LEU A 25 -6.47 -3.54 -6.43
N LEU A 26 -6.90 -4.37 -5.47
CA LEU A 26 -6.21 -4.49 -4.17
C LEU A 26 -4.82 -5.12 -4.32
N ASN A 27 -4.64 -6.12 -5.19
CA ASN A 27 -3.31 -6.68 -5.47
C ASN A 27 -2.39 -5.64 -6.15
N GLN A 28 -2.93 -4.80 -7.04
CA GLN A 28 -2.15 -3.69 -7.62
C GLN A 28 -1.74 -2.68 -6.55
N ALA A 29 -2.64 -2.35 -5.61
CA ALA A 29 -2.31 -1.46 -4.50
C ALA A 29 -1.20 -2.04 -3.60
N ASP A 30 -1.17 -3.37 -3.44
CA ASP A 30 -0.15 -4.07 -2.64
C ASP A 30 1.24 -3.95 -3.25
N VAL A 31 1.34 -4.14 -4.57
CA VAL A 31 2.59 -3.91 -5.31
C VAL A 31 3.09 -2.46 -5.16
N LYS A 32 2.17 -1.48 -5.22
CA LYS A 32 2.52 -0.07 -5.05
C LYS A 32 2.93 0.26 -3.61
N LEU A 33 2.32 -0.38 -2.62
CA LEU A 33 2.72 -0.25 -1.22
C LEU A 33 4.15 -0.75 -1.00
N GLU A 34 4.49 -1.91 -1.56
CA GLU A 34 5.86 -2.45 -1.49
C GLU A 34 6.87 -1.53 -2.17
N LEU A 35 6.52 -0.95 -3.33
CA LEU A 35 7.35 0.08 -3.96
C LEU A 35 7.55 1.29 -3.03
N LEU A 36 6.49 1.77 -2.36
CA LEU A 36 6.58 2.91 -1.44
C LEU A 36 7.47 2.60 -0.23
N LYS A 37 7.42 1.38 0.32
CA LYS A 37 8.33 0.93 1.39
C LYS A 37 9.79 0.95 0.94
N VAL A 38 10.09 0.48 -0.27
CA VAL A 38 11.45 0.52 -0.84
C VAL A 38 11.93 1.96 -1.00
N LEU A 39 11.10 2.84 -1.57
CA LEU A 39 11.45 4.26 -1.73
C LEU A 39 11.71 4.95 -0.39
N LEU A 40 10.92 4.64 0.64
CA LEU A 40 11.13 5.17 1.99
C LEU A 40 12.45 4.69 2.59
N LYS A 41 12.78 3.41 2.43
CA LYS A 41 14.07 2.86 2.87
C LYS A 41 15.25 3.54 2.18
N MET A 42 15.19 3.72 0.86
CA MET A 42 16.21 4.44 0.10
C MET A 42 16.35 5.91 0.56
N ALA A 43 15.24 6.59 0.86
CA ALA A 43 15.27 7.95 1.37
C ALA A 43 15.94 8.06 2.74
N ALA A 44 15.77 7.04 3.60
CA ALA A 44 16.47 6.95 4.89
C ALA A 44 17.97 6.66 4.72
N GLU A 45 18.33 5.73 3.83
CA GLU A 45 19.73 5.36 3.56
C GLU A 45 20.53 6.52 2.96
N THR A 46 19.92 7.30 2.07
CA THR A 46 20.52 8.51 1.47
C THR A 46 20.49 9.73 2.38
N ARG A 47 19.95 9.61 3.60
CA ARG A 47 19.74 10.72 4.56
C ARG A 47 18.89 11.86 4.01
N ALA A 48 18.16 11.65 2.91
CA ALA A 48 17.14 12.58 2.43
C ALA A 48 15.97 12.70 3.43
N LEU A 49 15.80 11.68 4.29
CA LEU A 49 14.88 11.66 5.41
C LEU A 49 15.61 11.26 6.69
N ASN A 50 15.30 11.92 7.82
CA ASN A 50 15.86 11.51 9.11
C ASN A 50 15.26 10.16 9.59
N LEU A 51 16.02 9.41 10.37
CA LEU A 51 15.65 8.06 10.82
C LEU A 51 14.37 8.02 11.67
N LYS A 52 14.12 9.06 12.48
CA LYS A 52 12.90 9.14 13.30
C LYS A 52 11.66 9.22 12.43
N THR A 53 11.66 10.11 11.44
CA THR A 53 10.55 10.26 10.49
C THR A 53 10.41 8.99 9.63
N ALA A 54 11.52 8.42 9.16
CA ALA A 54 11.49 7.15 8.41
C ALA A 54 10.84 6.02 9.23
N GLY A 55 11.16 5.90 10.52
CA GLY A 55 10.55 4.91 11.40
C GLY A 55 9.03 5.09 11.58
N ILE A 56 8.57 6.33 11.78
CA ILE A 56 7.14 6.64 11.89
C ILE A 56 6.41 6.27 10.60
N LEU A 57 6.95 6.68 9.45
CA LEU A 57 6.35 6.38 8.15
C LEU A 57 6.34 4.86 7.88
N SER A 58 7.43 4.16 8.20
CA SER A 58 7.53 2.71 8.02
C SER A 58 6.48 1.97 8.85
N ALA A 59 6.25 2.38 10.11
CA ALA A 59 5.22 1.78 10.95
C ALA A 59 3.81 2.00 10.36
N GLY A 60 3.56 3.17 9.77
CA GLY A 60 2.31 3.45 9.05
C GLY A 60 2.13 2.56 7.81
N LEU A 61 3.16 2.40 7.00
CA LEU A 61 3.12 1.53 5.82
C LEU A 61 2.91 0.05 6.18
N GLU A 62 3.45 -0.40 7.31
CA GLU A 62 3.23 -1.75 7.82
C GLU A 62 1.79 -1.99 8.27
N GLU A 63 1.16 -1.01 8.92
CA GLU A 63 -0.27 -1.09 9.26
C GLU A 63 -1.14 -1.14 8.01
N ILE A 64 -0.86 -0.31 7.01
CA ILE A 64 -1.55 -0.34 5.71
C ILE A 64 -1.40 -1.71 5.05
N GLY A 65 -0.22 -2.32 5.12
CA GLY A 65 0.03 -3.67 4.58
C GLY A 65 -0.80 -4.74 5.28
N ARG A 66 -0.93 -4.68 6.62
CA ARG A 66 -1.81 -5.59 7.37
C ARG A 66 -3.27 -5.46 6.94
N MET A 67 -3.76 -4.22 6.83
CA MET A 67 -5.13 -3.94 6.38
C MET A 67 -5.37 -4.47 4.98
N LEU A 68 -4.47 -4.18 4.04
CA LEU A 68 -4.58 -4.57 2.65
C LEU A 68 -4.55 -6.09 2.48
N GLY A 69 -3.64 -6.79 3.16
CA GLY A 69 -3.59 -8.25 3.17
C GLY A 69 -4.86 -8.87 3.75
N GLY A 70 -5.46 -8.24 4.76
CA GLY A 70 -6.79 -8.63 5.29
C GLY A 70 -7.89 -8.52 4.23
N TRP A 71 -7.96 -7.41 3.53
CA TRP A 71 -8.96 -7.18 2.48
C TRP A 71 -8.78 -8.10 1.28
N ILE A 72 -7.55 -8.35 0.83
CA ILE A 72 -7.26 -9.29 -0.26
C ILE A 72 -7.75 -10.70 0.11
N ARG A 73 -7.49 -11.17 1.34
CA ARG A 73 -8.01 -12.47 1.81
C ARG A 73 -9.54 -12.51 1.82
N ALA A 74 -10.20 -11.43 2.25
CA ALA A 74 -11.66 -11.36 2.24
C ALA A 74 -12.25 -11.48 0.83
N THR A 75 -11.62 -10.87 -0.18
CA THR A 75 -12.09 -11.00 -1.58
C THR A 75 -12.07 -12.42 -2.12
N LYS A 76 -11.19 -13.29 -1.59
CA LYS A 76 -11.14 -14.72 -1.99
C LYS A 76 -12.26 -15.54 -1.35
N GLN A 77 -12.71 -15.16 -0.15
CA GLN A 77 -13.78 -15.86 0.57
C GLN A 77 -15.17 -15.53 0.01
N SER A 78 -15.35 -14.33 -0.56
CA SER A 78 -16.62 -13.94 -1.20
C SER A 78 -16.84 -14.56 -2.58
N ALA A 79 -15.83 -15.21 -3.17
CA ALA A 79 -15.90 -15.87 -4.48
C ALA A 79 -16.23 -17.37 -4.40
N SER A 80 -16.43 -17.89 -3.19
CA SER A 80 -16.80 -19.27 -2.86
C SER A 80 -18.15 -19.33 -2.17
#